data_AF-A0A951CVF1-F1
#
_entry.id   AF-A0A951CVF1-F1
#
_cell.length_a   1.000
_cell.length_b   1.000
_cell.length_c   1.000
_cell.angle_alpha   90.00
_cell.angle_beta   90.00
_cell.angle_gamma   90.00
#
_symmetry.space_group_name_H-M   'P 1'
#
loop_
_entity.id
_entity.type
_entity.pdbx_description
1 polymer ?
#
loop_
_entity_poly.entity_id
_entity_poly.type
_entity_poly.pdbx_seq_one_letter_code
_entity_poly.pdbx_strand_id
1 'polypeptide(L)'
;MYLSTRFDGDARGAVPTAYGPGYLSETAVILGLGMASKPWHHLTAWAEAGEALRYLPNTNDTAIPDYRGGLNAARGFGSLLGSRTPGLFYETTADAIYVNRFDKDWLFYSQNRGGRTFKFRDQTVQLLMNLNYSGDVKSQYWANTLEVGPGVRLHLDWMPPGVYLSLDVLRGYYLRDDYLPPCLHDPFPTHNCRAESHYLDVRVGFWFARTR
;
A
#
# COMPACT_ATOMS: atom_id res chain seq x y z
N MET A 1 4.43 11.45 -17.61
CA MET A 1 3.70 12.37 -16.72
C MET A 1 2.35 11.73 -16.44
N TYR A 2 1.97 11.59 -15.18
CA TYR A 2 0.70 11.03 -14.77
C TYR A 2 0.07 11.91 -13.70
N LEU A 3 -1.26 11.96 -13.67
CA LEU A 3 -2.02 12.56 -12.58
C LEU A 3 -2.35 11.44 -11.60
N SER A 4 -2.04 11.61 -10.32
CA SER A 4 -2.45 10.69 -9.27
C SER A 4 -3.38 11.38 -8.28
N THR A 5 -4.45 10.69 -7.94
CA THR A 5 -5.35 11.08 -6.85
C THR A 5 -5.43 9.89 -5.91
N ARG A 6 -5.02 10.06 -4.65
CA ARG A 6 -5.13 9.02 -3.64
C ARG A 6 -6.13 9.45 -2.58
N PHE A 7 -7.08 8.56 -2.33
CA PHE A 7 -7.98 8.63 -1.19
C PHE A 7 -7.45 7.64 -0.16
N ASP A 8 -7.02 8.15 0.97
CA ASP A 8 -6.54 7.34 2.07
C ASP A 8 -7.41 7.62 3.30
N GLY A 9 -7.90 6.56 3.93
CA GLY A 9 -8.80 6.66 5.07
C GLY A 9 -8.41 5.63 6.11
N ASP A 10 -7.74 6.08 7.17
CA ASP A 10 -7.45 5.24 8.33
C ASP A 10 -8.66 5.10 9.25
N ALA A 11 -9.05 3.86 9.55
CA ALA A 11 -10.03 3.57 10.59
C ALA A 11 -9.41 3.51 12.00
N ARG A 12 -8.08 3.47 12.13
CA ARG A 12 -7.35 3.27 13.38
C ARG A 12 -6.74 4.54 14.01
N GLY A 13 -6.82 5.67 13.33
CA GLY A 13 -6.49 6.98 13.90
C GLY A 13 -4.99 7.21 14.16
N ALA A 14 -4.67 8.40 14.71
CA ALA A 14 -3.34 9.00 14.72
C ALA A 14 -2.22 8.09 15.30
N VAL A 15 -1.05 8.12 14.67
CA VAL A 15 0.16 7.43 15.13
C VAL A 15 1.10 8.45 15.77
N PRO A 16 1.51 8.33 17.03
CA PRO A 16 2.48 9.26 17.62
C PRO A 16 3.81 9.21 16.85
N THR A 17 4.23 10.38 16.34
CA THR A 17 5.55 10.59 15.72
C THR A 17 6.34 11.63 16.53
N ALA A 18 7.65 11.72 16.31
CA ALA A 18 8.54 12.66 17.01
C ALA A 18 8.17 14.16 16.84
N TYR A 19 7.24 14.49 15.94
CA TYR A 19 6.76 15.85 15.66
C TYR A 19 5.28 16.05 16.02
N GLY A 20 4.68 15.12 16.76
CA GLY A 20 3.25 15.12 17.13
C GLY A 20 2.50 13.89 16.61
N PRO A 21 1.18 13.78 16.83
CA PRO A 21 0.36 12.74 16.23
C PRO A 21 0.44 12.83 14.70
N GLY A 22 1.23 11.93 14.10
CA GLY A 22 1.34 11.73 12.67
C GLY A 22 0.25 10.78 12.21
N TYR A 23 -0.68 11.27 11.42
CA TYR A 23 -1.68 10.42 10.79
C TYR A 23 -1.03 9.80 9.55
N LEU A 24 -0.82 8.48 9.55
CA LEU A 24 -0.26 7.75 8.41
C LEU A 24 -1.16 7.88 7.17
N SER A 25 -2.47 7.95 7.44
CA SER A 25 -3.49 8.47 6.55
C SER A 25 -4.24 9.57 7.30
N GLU A 26 -3.99 10.82 6.91
CA GLU A 26 -4.98 11.86 7.15
C GLU A 26 -6.14 11.55 6.20
N THR A 27 -7.38 11.78 6.63
CA THR A 27 -8.54 11.96 5.73
C THR A 27 -8.26 13.12 4.79
N ALA A 28 -7.42 12.85 3.80
CA ALA A 28 -6.78 13.81 2.94
C ALA A 28 -6.84 13.30 1.51
N VAL A 29 -7.29 14.17 0.62
CA VAL A 29 -7.16 13.98 -0.81
C VAL A 29 -5.76 14.46 -1.17
N ILE A 30 -4.89 13.53 -1.56
CA ILE A 30 -3.57 13.89 -2.08
C ILE A 30 -3.71 14.06 -3.58
N LEU A 31 -3.59 15.30 -4.06
CA LEU A 31 -3.52 15.62 -5.48
C LEU A 31 -2.04 15.69 -5.86
N GLY A 32 -1.57 14.69 -6.61
CA GLY A 32 -0.18 14.56 -7.02
C GLY A 32 0.02 14.74 -8.52
N LEU A 33 1.04 15.52 -8.89
CA LEU A 33 1.57 15.56 -10.24
C LEU A 33 2.86 14.74 -10.30
N GLY A 34 2.79 13.62 -11.03
CA GLY A 34 3.86 12.63 -11.09
C GLY A 34 4.59 12.60 -12.43
N MET A 35 5.88 12.35 -12.37
CA MET A 35 6.68 11.90 -13.51
C MET A 35 7.24 10.51 -13.20
N ALA A 36 7.13 9.60 -14.18
CA ALA A 36 7.77 8.30 -14.13
C ALA A 36 8.70 8.15 -15.33
N SER A 37 9.87 7.56 -15.11
CA SER A 37 10.81 7.19 -16.16
C SER A 37 10.25 6.05 -17.01
N LYS A 38 10.82 5.84 -18.20
CA LYS A 38 10.61 4.57 -18.90
C LYS A 38 11.23 3.44 -18.05
N PRO A 39 10.59 2.27 -17.96
CA PRO A 39 11.18 1.12 -17.29
C PRO A 39 12.52 0.76 -17.96
N TRP A 40 13.59 0.69 -17.17
CA TRP A 40 14.92 0.28 -17.62
C TRP A 40 15.38 -0.90 -16.77
N HIS A 41 15.62 -2.06 -17.39
CA HIS A 41 15.93 -3.32 -16.69
C HIS A 41 14.98 -3.64 -15.51
N HIS A 42 13.67 -3.46 -15.72
CA HIS A 42 12.62 -3.68 -14.71
C HIS A 42 12.62 -2.66 -13.55
N LEU A 43 13.41 -1.59 -13.63
CA LEU A 43 13.42 -0.47 -12.71
C LEU A 43 12.67 0.71 -13.30
N THR A 44 11.80 1.32 -12.52
CA THR A 44 11.09 2.54 -12.86
C THR A 44 11.34 3.55 -11.76
N ALA A 45 11.91 4.71 -12.12
CA ALA A 45 12.02 5.83 -11.21
C ALA A 45 10.78 6.70 -11.32
N TRP A 46 10.27 7.21 -10.20
CA TRP A 46 9.16 8.15 -10.19
C TRP A 46 9.40 9.25 -9.17
N ALA A 47 8.82 10.40 -9.45
CA ALA A 47 8.77 11.53 -8.53
C ALA A 47 7.36 12.12 -8.61
N GLU A 48 6.79 12.41 -7.45
CA GLU A 48 5.47 12.99 -7.29
C GLU A 48 5.59 14.21 -6.37
N ALA A 49 5.13 15.35 -6.88
CA ALA A 49 4.88 16.53 -6.07
C ALA A 49 3.38 16.62 -5.89
N GLY A 50 2.90 16.52 -4.65
CA GLY A 50 1.49 16.61 -4.34
C GLY A 50 1.19 17.54 -3.19
N GLU A 51 -0.07 17.88 -3.06
CA GLU A 51 -0.62 18.57 -1.90
C GLU A 51 -1.65 17.67 -1.23
N ALA A 52 -1.50 17.46 0.08
CA ALA A 52 -2.47 16.76 0.89
C ALA A 52 -3.53 17.76 1.38
N LEU A 53 -4.76 17.63 0.87
CA LEU A 53 -5.92 18.45 1.25
C LEU A 53 -6.80 17.68 2.24
N ARG A 54 -6.85 18.11 3.50
CA ARG A 54 -7.70 17.49 4.54
C ARG A 54 -9.19 17.84 4.32
N TYR A 55 -10.08 16.85 4.37
CA TYR A 55 -11.53 17.04 4.14
C TYR A 55 -12.37 17.26 5.41
N LEU A 56 -11.83 17.06 6.62
CA LEU A 56 -12.57 17.24 7.88
C LEU A 56 -12.34 18.63 8.53
N PRO A 57 -13.38 19.28 9.08
CA PRO A 57 -13.42 20.75 9.21
C PRO A 57 -12.70 21.35 10.43
N ASN A 58 -11.97 20.58 11.25
CA ASN A 58 -11.71 20.99 12.64
C ASN A 58 -10.26 21.35 13.01
N THR A 59 -9.41 21.75 12.05
CA THR A 59 -8.08 22.31 12.35
C THR A 59 -7.63 23.29 11.26
N ASN A 60 -7.07 24.44 11.67
CA ASN A 60 -6.77 25.64 10.85
C ASN A 60 -5.65 25.53 9.79
N ASP A 61 -5.16 24.33 9.44
CA ASP A 61 -4.13 24.15 8.40
C ASP A 61 -4.69 23.32 7.23
N THR A 62 -4.79 23.96 6.07
CA THR A 62 -5.63 23.53 4.94
C THR A 62 -4.88 22.85 3.78
N ALA A 63 -3.55 22.88 3.72
CA ALA A 63 -2.78 22.15 2.71
C ALA A 63 -1.34 21.93 3.18
N ILE A 64 -0.86 20.67 3.18
CA ILE A 64 0.53 20.35 3.50
C ILE A 64 1.22 19.84 2.23
N PRO A 65 2.37 20.44 1.82
CA PRO A 65 3.10 19.97 0.65
C PRO A 65 3.73 18.59 0.92
N ASP A 66 3.49 17.65 0.02
CA ASP A 66 3.97 16.27 0.08
C ASP A 66 4.84 15.96 -1.14
N TYR A 67 6.15 15.89 -0.92
CA TYR A 67 7.12 15.53 -1.95
C TYR A 67 7.57 14.09 -1.74
N ARG A 68 7.34 13.26 -2.75
CA ARG A 68 7.73 11.86 -2.76
C ARG A 68 8.54 11.54 -4.00
N GLY A 69 9.55 10.71 -3.82
CA GLY A 69 10.32 10.16 -4.93
C GLY A 69 10.65 8.72 -4.64
N GLY A 70 10.72 7.90 -5.67
CA GLY A 70 11.02 6.50 -5.45
C GLY A 70 11.49 5.73 -6.66
N LEU A 71 11.99 4.54 -6.36
CA LEU A 71 12.38 3.53 -7.33
C LEU A 71 11.46 2.33 -7.11
N ASN A 72 10.86 1.85 -8.20
CA ASN A 72 10.07 0.63 -8.23
C ASN A 72 10.82 -0.41 -9.08
N ALA A 73 11.02 -1.60 -8.54
CA ALA A 73 11.52 -2.76 -9.26
C ALA A 73 10.45 -3.84 -9.25
N ALA A 74 9.91 -4.21 -10.42
CA ALA A 74 8.86 -5.23 -10.50
C ALA A 74 9.29 -6.37 -11.43
N ARG A 75 9.20 -7.61 -10.94
CA ARG A 75 9.45 -8.81 -11.75
C ARG A 75 8.33 -9.81 -11.54
N GLY A 76 7.87 -10.40 -12.64
CA GLY A 76 6.88 -11.46 -12.62
C GLY A 76 7.33 -12.63 -13.48
N PHE A 77 7.01 -13.84 -13.04
CA PHE A 77 7.37 -15.09 -13.69
C PHE A 77 6.13 -15.99 -13.81
N GLY A 78 6.10 -16.80 -14.86
CA GLY A 78 5.04 -17.79 -15.08
C GLY A 78 3.74 -17.21 -15.61
N SER A 79 2.62 -17.82 -15.22
CA SER A 79 1.29 -17.49 -15.73
C SER A 79 0.68 -16.31 -14.97
N LEU A 80 1.16 -15.10 -15.20
CA LEU A 80 0.61 -13.87 -14.59
C LEU A 80 -0.83 -13.56 -15.05
N LEU A 81 -1.44 -12.53 -14.47
CA LEU A 81 -2.83 -12.18 -14.75
C LEU A 81 -2.93 -11.69 -16.20
N GLY A 82 -3.81 -12.32 -16.99
CA GLY A 82 -3.88 -12.10 -18.44
C GLY A 82 -2.96 -13.00 -19.28
N SER A 83 -2.19 -13.91 -18.67
CA SER A 83 -1.49 -14.96 -19.40
C SER A 83 -2.47 -15.84 -20.18
N ARG A 84 -2.05 -16.29 -21.37
CA ARG A 84 -2.85 -17.20 -22.20
C ARG A 84 -3.01 -18.59 -21.56
N THR A 85 -2.04 -19.00 -20.75
CA THR A 85 -1.98 -20.33 -20.14
C THR A 85 -2.19 -20.26 -18.63
N PRO A 86 -3.00 -21.16 -18.05
CA PRO A 86 -3.08 -21.32 -16.60
C PRO A 86 -1.76 -21.95 -16.08
N GLY A 87 -1.39 -21.66 -14.83
CA GLY A 87 -0.13 -22.14 -14.29
C GLY A 87 0.29 -21.45 -12.99
N LEU A 88 1.44 -21.86 -12.47
CA LEU A 88 2.06 -21.19 -11.34
C LEU A 88 2.56 -19.82 -11.76
N PHE A 89 2.52 -18.88 -10.82
CA PHE A 89 3.08 -17.56 -11.00
C PHE A 89 3.79 -17.08 -9.73
N TYR A 90 4.74 -16.18 -9.94
CA TYR A 90 5.42 -15.47 -8.88
C TYR A 90 5.66 -14.03 -9.31
N GLU A 91 5.26 -13.08 -8.48
CA GLU A 91 5.44 -11.65 -8.68
C GLU A 91 6.18 -11.10 -7.46
N THR A 92 7.24 -10.34 -7.71
CA THR A 92 7.99 -9.62 -6.69
C THR A 92 8.08 -8.17 -7.08
N THR A 93 7.82 -7.29 -6.14
CA THR A 93 7.93 -5.84 -6.29
C THR A 93 8.74 -5.32 -5.13
N ALA A 94 9.69 -4.43 -5.41
CA ALA A 94 10.47 -3.73 -4.42
C ALA A 94 10.40 -2.24 -4.70
N ASP A 95 9.96 -1.48 -3.70
CA ASP A 95 9.82 -0.04 -3.73
C ASP A 95 10.75 0.57 -2.70
N ALA A 96 11.47 1.61 -3.11
CA ALA A 96 12.18 2.52 -2.21
C ALA A 96 11.57 3.90 -2.40
N ILE A 97 11.01 4.47 -1.34
CA ILE A 97 10.24 5.71 -1.37
C ILE A 97 10.85 6.67 -0.35
N TYR A 98 11.36 7.79 -0.83
CA TYR A 98 11.68 8.94 -0.02
C TYR A 98 10.42 9.77 0.21
N VAL A 99 10.13 10.10 1.48
CA VAL A 99 9.00 10.96 1.85
C VAL A 99 9.51 12.11 2.71
N ASN A 100 9.40 13.34 2.19
CA ASN A 100 9.88 14.51 2.92
C ASN A 100 9.10 14.76 4.23
N ARG A 101 7.79 14.46 4.22
CA ARG A 101 6.87 14.70 5.35
C ARG A 101 7.19 13.86 6.58
N PHE A 102 7.66 12.63 6.40
CA PHE A 102 8.01 11.74 7.51
C PHE A 102 9.45 11.97 7.94
N ASP A 103 9.79 13.22 8.26
CA ASP A 103 11.13 13.60 8.70
C ASP A 103 12.23 13.18 7.69
N LYS A 104 11.97 13.36 6.39
CA LYS A 104 12.93 13.01 5.32
C LYS A 104 13.38 11.55 5.35
N ASP A 105 12.45 10.66 5.66
CA ASP A 105 12.73 9.24 5.81
C ASP A 105 12.60 8.48 4.48
N TRP A 106 13.30 7.36 4.43
CA TRP A 106 13.26 6.40 3.34
C TRP A 106 12.50 5.17 3.80
N LEU A 107 11.39 4.91 3.12
CA LEU A 107 10.54 3.74 3.29
C LEU A 107 10.91 2.71 2.22
N PHE A 108 11.16 1.49 2.64
CA PHE A 108 11.39 0.35 1.78
C PHE A 108 10.21 -0.60 1.90
N TYR A 109 9.74 -1.07 0.76
CA TYR A 109 8.63 -1.99 0.71
C TYR A 109 8.93 -3.11 -0.28
N SER A 110 8.78 -4.35 0.14
CA SER A 110 8.92 -5.52 -0.72
C SER A 110 7.63 -6.30 -0.67
N GLN A 111 6.98 -6.48 -1.81
CA GLN A 111 5.79 -7.29 -1.97
C GLN A 111 6.13 -8.54 -2.78
N ASN A 112 5.82 -9.71 -2.24
CA ASN A 112 6.00 -10.97 -2.92
C ASN A 112 4.66 -11.69 -2.97
N ARG A 113 4.24 -12.08 -4.16
CA ARG A 113 2.98 -12.75 -4.43
C ARG A 113 3.26 -14.01 -5.21
N GLY A 114 3.03 -15.16 -4.59
CA GLY A 114 3.19 -16.46 -5.22
C GLY A 114 1.85 -17.18 -5.29
N GLY A 115 1.56 -17.87 -6.39
CA GLY A 115 0.26 -18.51 -6.51
C GLY A 115 0.05 -19.29 -7.78
N ARG A 116 -1.23 -19.55 -8.06
CA ARG A 116 -1.67 -20.26 -9.26
C ARG A 116 -2.80 -19.51 -9.95
N THR A 117 -2.66 -19.42 -11.27
CA THR A 117 -3.65 -18.87 -12.18
C THR A 117 -4.49 -19.98 -12.76
N PHE A 118 -5.79 -19.82 -12.64
CA PHE A 118 -6.83 -20.65 -13.23
C PHE A 118 -7.53 -19.83 -14.31
N LYS A 119 -7.90 -20.51 -15.40
CA LYS A 119 -8.61 -19.89 -16.50
C LYS A 119 -9.85 -20.73 -16.82
N PHE A 120 -11.00 -20.07 -16.83
CA PHE A 120 -12.29 -20.67 -17.12
C PHE A 120 -12.94 -19.87 -18.26
N ARG A 121 -12.82 -20.37 -19.49
CA ARG A 121 -13.18 -19.61 -20.71
C ARG A 121 -12.42 -18.27 -20.76
N ASP A 122 -13.14 -17.16 -20.74
CA ASP A 122 -12.59 -15.80 -20.76
C ASP A 122 -12.35 -15.23 -19.36
N GLN A 123 -12.72 -15.97 -18.31
CA GLN A 123 -12.50 -15.57 -16.92
C GLN A 123 -11.15 -16.07 -16.42
N THR A 124 -10.44 -15.22 -15.68
CA THR A 124 -9.16 -15.55 -15.05
C THR A 124 -9.24 -15.34 -13.56
N VAL A 125 -8.89 -16.36 -12.79
CA VAL A 125 -8.85 -16.35 -11.33
C VAL A 125 -7.44 -16.67 -10.88
N GLN A 126 -6.83 -15.80 -10.08
CA GLN A 126 -5.55 -16.07 -9.43
C GLN A 126 -5.76 -16.24 -7.95
N LEU A 127 -5.38 -17.40 -7.44
CA LEU A 127 -5.20 -17.61 -6.00
C LEU A 127 -3.75 -17.34 -5.65
N LEU A 128 -3.53 -16.55 -4.62
CA LEU A 128 -2.19 -16.08 -4.26
C LEU A 128 -1.97 -16.09 -2.75
N MET A 129 -0.69 -16.14 -2.38
CA MET A 129 -0.20 -15.91 -1.05
C MET A 129 0.70 -14.68 -1.10
N ASN A 130 0.38 -13.69 -0.26
CA ASN A 130 1.14 -12.48 -0.10
C ASN A 130 2.18 -12.65 1.01
N LEU A 131 3.37 -12.11 0.78
CA LEU A 131 4.41 -11.87 1.75
C LEU A 131 4.96 -10.46 1.49
N ASN A 132 4.51 -9.50 2.29
CA ASN A 132 4.95 -8.12 2.20
C ASN A 132 5.84 -7.77 3.40
N TYR A 133 6.87 -7.01 3.15
CA TYR A 133 7.76 -6.47 4.16
C TYR A 133 7.85 -4.96 3.97
N SER A 134 7.65 -4.20 5.04
CA SER A 134 7.93 -2.77 5.08
C SER A 134 9.01 -2.49 6.12
N GLY A 135 9.86 -1.51 5.85
CA GLY A 135 10.80 -0.98 6.82
C GLY A 135 11.23 0.43 6.46
N ASP A 136 11.77 1.17 7.42
CA ASP A 136 12.26 2.53 7.25
C ASP A 136 13.69 2.68 7.79
N VAL A 137 14.37 3.76 7.43
CA VAL A 137 15.72 4.04 7.94
C VAL A 137 15.68 4.47 9.40
N LYS A 138 14.60 5.13 9.82
CA LYS A 138 14.44 5.60 11.20
C LYS A 138 13.91 4.54 12.16
N SER A 139 13.68 3.32 11.66
CA SER A 139 13.21 2.19 12.45
C SER A 139 11.92 2.48 13.23
N GLN A 140 11.02 3.30 12.68
CA GLN A 140 9.76 3.67 13.29
C GLN A 140 8.84 2.45 13.38
N TYR A 141 8.20 2.28 14.54
CA TYR A 141 7.44 1.06 14.86
C TYR A 141 6.34 0.74 13.83
N TRP A 142 5.68 1.77 13.32
CA TRP A 142 4.59 1.64 12.34
C TRP A 142 5.08 1.34 10.92
N ALA A 143 6.32 1.68 10.58
CA ALA A 143 6.88 1.51 9.25
C ALA A 143 7.55 0.14 9.07
N ASN A 144 7.82 -0.58 10.16
CA ASN A 144 8.45 -1.90 10.15
C ASN A 144 7.43 -3.01 10.37
N THR A 145 6.89 -3.55 9.27
CA THR A 145 5.85 -4.58 9.33
C THR A 145 6.16 -5.75 8.43
N LEU A 146 5.68 -6.93 8.83
CA LEU A 146 5.63 -8.12 8.00
C LEU A 146 4.18 -8.53 7.83
N GLU A 147 3.71 -8.60 6.59
CA GLU A 147 2.34 -8.99 6.28
C GLU A 147 2.33 -10.29 5.49
N VAL A 148 1.54 -11.26 5.95
CA VAL A 148 1.39 -12.54 5.28
C VAL A 148 -0.08 -12.91 5.21
N GLY A 149 -0.52 -13.38 4.05
CA GLY A 149 -1.88 -13.90 3.97
C GLY A 149 -2.37 -14.21 2.56
N PRO A 150 -3.50 -14.92 2.45
CA PRO A 150 -4.07 -15.29 1.18
C PRO A 150 -4.66 -14.09 0.45
N GLY A 151 -4.78 -14.23 -0.87
CA GLY A 151 -5.48 -13.29 -1.71
C GLY A 151 -6.04 -13.94 -2.97
N VAL A 152 -6.90 -13.19 -3.64
CA VAL A 152 -7.48 -13.56 -4.93
C VAL A 152 -7.48 -12.36 -5.87
N ARG A 153 -7.13 -12.57 -7.14
CA ARG A 153 -7.37 -11.62 -8.23
C ARG A 153 -8.32 -12.22 -9.25
N LEU A 154 -9.29 -11.43 -9.68
CA LEU A 154 -10.38 -11.85 -10.56
C LEU A 154 -10.44 -10.94 -11.78
N HIS A 155 -10.45 -11.53 -12.96
CA HIS A 155 -10.84 -10.89 -14.20
C HIS A 155 -12.05 -11.65 -14.74
N LEU A 156 -13.21 -10.99 -14.75
CA LEU A 156 -14.46 -11.55 -15.25
C LEU A 156 -14.64 -11.21 -16.72
N ASP A 157 -15.43 -12.02 -17.43
CA ASP A 157 -15.70 -11.90 -18.87
C ASP A 157 -16.33 -10.56 -19.28
N TRP A 158 -17.17 -9.97 -18.43
CA TRP A 158 -17.76 -8.66 -18.65
C TRP A 158 -16.80 -7.49 -18.41
N MET A 159 -15.63 -7.74 -17.82
CA MET A 159 -14.66 -6.68 -17.53
C MET A 159 -13.82 -6.34 -18.77
N PRO A 160 -13.58 -5.05 -19.06
CA PRO A 160 -12.66 -4.66 -20.12
C PRO A 160 -11.25 -5.25 -19.92
N PRO A 161 -10.48 -5.47 -21.02
CA PRO A 161 -9.08 -5.86 -20.91
C PRO A 161 -8.28 -4.88 -20.04
N GLY A 162 -7.44 -5.41 -19.15
CA GLY A 162 -6.66 -4.59 -18.22
C GLY A 162 -7.40 -4.16 -16.95
N VAL A 163 -8.62 -4.67 -16.72
CA VAL A 163 -9.35 -4.53 -15.45
C VAL A 163 -9.21 -5.79 -14.61
N TYR A 164 -9.02 -5.65 -13.31
CA TYR A 164 -9.20 -6.76 -12.38
C TYR A 164 -9.67 -6.31 -11.00
N LEU A 165 -10.36 -7.20 -10.30
CA LEU A 165 -10.65 -7.09 -8.88
C LEU A 165 -9.61 -7.85 -8.08
N SER A 166 -9.28 -7.36 -6.89
CA SER A 166 -8.44 -8.05 -5.93
C SER A 166 -9.04 -8.03 -4.52
N LEU A 167 -8.84 -9.11 -3.79
CA LEU A 167 -9.14 -9.22 -2.37
C LEU A 167 -7.97 -9.90 -1.69
N ASP A 168 -7.35 -9.23 -0.72
CA ASP A 168 -6.26 -9.78 0.10
C ASP A 168 -6.68 -9.74 1.56
N VAL A 169 -6.43 -10.83 2.28
CA VAL A 169 -6.63 -10.92 3.73
C VAL A 169 -5.27 -11.15 4.36
N LEU A 170 -4.74 -10.16 5.06
CA LEU A 170 -3.36 -10.12 5.51
C LEU A 170 -3.29 -10.09 7.03
N ARG A 171 -2.40 -10.93 7.57
CA ARG A 171 -1.98 -10.86 8.96
C ARG A 171 -0.67 -10.09 9.02
N GLY A 172 -0.71 -8.90 9.59
CA GLY A 172 0.45 -8.03 9.79
C GLY A 172 1.06 -8.22 11.18
N TYR A 173 2.39 -8.12 11.28
CA TYR A 173 3.16 -8.14 12.51
C TYR A 173 4.07 -6.92 12.56
N TYR A 174 4.10 -6.21 13.68
CA TYR A 174 5.06 -5.15 13.91
C TYR A 174 6.40 -5.77 14.30
N LEU A 175 7.49 -5.34 13.66
CA LEU A 175 8.80 -5.97 13.83
C LEU A 175 9.71 -5.23 14.82
N ARG A 176 9.35 -4.00 15.21
CA ARG A 176 10.17 -3.17 16.10
C ARG A 176 9.56 -3.04 17.48
N ASP A 177 8.36 -2.48 17.57
CA ASP A 177 7.62 -2.31 18.82
C ASP A 177 6.13 -2.55 18.57
N ASP A 178 5.40 -2.85 19.65
CA ASP A 178 3.95 -3.00 19.59
C ASP A 178 3.28 -1.66 19.25
N TYR A 179 2.18 -1.72 18.50
CA TYR A 179 1.33 -0.57 18.29
C TYR A 179 0.59 -0.23 19.58
N LEU A 180 0.77 1.02 20.03
CA LEU A 180 0.06 1.57 21.18
C LEU A 180 -1.16 2.36 20.67
N PRO A 181 -2.40 1.84 20.79
CA PRO A 181 -3.59 2.58 20.41
C PRO A 181 -3.75 3.85 21.27
N PRO A 182 -4.30 4.95 20.70
CA PRO A 182 -4.50 6.21 21.43
C PRO A 182 -5.25 6.07 22.76
N CYS A 183 -6.15 5.09 22.87
CA CYS A 183 -6.90 4.82 24.10
C CYS A 183 -6.05 4.32 25.29
N LEU A 184 -4.79 3.88 25.08
CA LEU A 184 -3.87 3.59 26.18
C LEU A 184 -3.38 4.86 26.90
N HIS A 185 -3.51 6.02 26.26
CA HIS A 185 -3.15 7.31 26.85
C HIS A 185 -4.37 8.03 27.46
N ASP A 186 -5.56 7.42 27.42
CA ASP A 186 -6.75 7.97 28.05
C ASP A 186 -6.67 7.76 29.58
N PRO A 187 -6.80 8.82 30.40
CA PRO A 187 -6.87 8.69 31.85
C PRO A 187 -8.06 7.83 32.33
N PHE A 188 -9.08 7.60 31.50
CA PHE A 188 -10.23 6.76 31.78
C PHE A 188 -10.46 5.72 30.67
N PRO A 189 -9.68 4.63 30.63
CA PRO A 189 -9.77 3.63 29.58
C PRO A 189 -11.16 2.97 29.57
N THR A 190 -11.94 3.23 28.54
CA THR A 190 -13.34 2.76 28.45
C THR A 190 -13.50 1.37 27.83
N HIS A 191 -12.43 0.74 27.32
CA HIS A 191 -12.49 -0.59 26.71
C HIS A 191 -11.19 -1.37 26.98
N ASN A 192 -11.16 -2.64 26.58
CA ASN A 192 -10.04 -3.57 26.69
C ASN A 192 -8.86 -3.16 25.77
N CYS A 193 -8.31 -1.96 25.99
CA CYS A 193 -7.22 -1.37 25.23
C CYS A 193 -5.89 -2.01 25.62
N ARG A 194 -5.20 -2.58 24.63
CA ARG A 194 -3.94 -3.30 24.81
C ARG A 194 -3.01 -2.95 23.67
N ALA A 195 -1.71 -3.07 23.92
CA ALA A 195 -0.71 -2.99 22.88
C ALA A 195 -0.93 -4.12 21.86
N GLU A 196 -0.83 -3.81 20.57
CA GLU A 196 -1.05 -4.76 19.48
C GLU A 196 0.29 -5.08 18.80
N SER A 197 0.75 -6.32 18.91
CA SER A 197 1.93 -6.82 18.18
C SER A 197 1.61 -7.20 16.73
N HIS A 198 0.32 -7.27 16.39
CA HIS A 198 -0.16 -7.75 15.11
C HIS A 198 -1.52 -7.15 14.77
N TYR A 199 -1.84 -7.10 13.47
CA TYR A 199 -3.11 -6.62 12.96
C TYR A 199 -3.66 -7.56 11.88
N LEU A 200 -4.97 -7.46 11.64
CA LEU A 200 -5.62 -8.06 10.48
C LEU A 200 -6.00 -6.93 9.53
N ASP A 201 -5.59 -7.04 8.29
CA ASP A 201 -5.90 -6.09 7.22
C ASP A 201 -6.63 -6.80 6.08
N VAL A 202 -7.70 -6.19 5.58
CA VAL A 202 -8.51 -6.72 4.47
C VAL A 202 -8.50 -5.68 3.37
N ARG A 203 -7.82 -5.98 2.26
CA ARG A 203 -7.66 -5.07 1.13
C ARG A 203 -8.56 -5.49 0.00
N VAL A 204 -9.47 -4.59 -0.38
CA VAL A 204 -10.29 -4.75 -1.59
C VAL A 204 -9.80 -3.75 -2.61
N GLY A 205 -9.43 -4.24 -3.79
CA GLY A 205 -8.88 -3.42 -4.87
C GLY A 205 -9.65 -3.57 -6.17
N PHE A 206 -9.75 -2.47 -6.91
CA PHE A 206 -10.18 -2.46 -8.30
C PHE A 206 -9.11 -1.76 -9.12
N TRP A 207 -8.54 -2.48 -10.08
CA TRP A 207 -7.51 -1.95 -10.97
C TRP A 207 -8.06 -1.77 -12.37
N PHE A 208 -7.70 -0.66 -13.00
CA PHE A 208 -8.01 -0.36 -14.39
C PHE A 208 -6.80 0.29 -15.06
N ALA A 209 -6.30 -0.33 -16.12
CA ALA A 209 -5.31 0.27 -16.99
C ALA A 209 -5.82 0.31 -18.43
N ARG A 210 -5.88 1.51 -19.02
CA ARG A 210 -6.22 1.71 -20.43
C ARG A 210 -4.97 2.10 -21.19
N THR A 211 -4.39 1.15 -21.92
CA THR A 211 -3.35 1.45 -22.90
C THR A 211 -4.03 1.90 -24.21
N ARG A 212 -3.62 3.06 -24.74
CA ARG A 212 -4.00 3.51 -26.09
C ARG A 212 -3.09 2.87 -27.13
#